data_AF-A0A9J5YIJ1-F1
#
_entry.id   AF-A0A9J5YIJ1-F1
#
_cell.length_a   1.000
_cell.length_b   1.000
_cell.length_c   1.000
_cell.angle_alpha   90.00
_cell.angle_beta   90.00
_cell.angle_gamma   90.00
#
_symmetry.space_group_name_H-M   'P 1'
#
loop_
_entity.id
_entity.type
_entity.pdbx_description
1 polymer ?
#
loop_
_entity_poly.entity_id
_entity_poly.type
_entity_poly.pdbx_seq_one_letter_code
_entity_poly.pdbx_strand_id
1 'polypeptide(L)'
;MEQSNEDPRVFWKSLEIDKTFLENCIQEISLHGRLGSSLKIESWNRIRIALETCHGFIVTQRQMKNRFDYLKEKYQAWVPITKKTGNIYDPTINTIMMSNSEWDEYIKGHPKAKALKNSPLPFLDLCTKLFESSTAIENHGWSPSCTYSRPGVSSVSTTIDIDTSDEVEELNSDKNSEALNNSPSQSSVLVGKKVLGKERKSSSSQLEIDEKMSASLELLIKKNSAPPLEECVEKLDGLGWEEPLYSTTVSIFCESDS
;
A
#
# COMPACT_ATOMS: atom_id res chain seq x y z
N MET A 1 -31.52 -17.82 -6.73
CA MET A 1 -31.36 -16.36 -6.51
C MET A 1 -29.87 -16.10 -6.59
N GLU A 2 -29.37 -15.68 -7.75
CA GLU A 2 -27.99 -15.19 -7.88
C GLU A 2 -27.90 -13.85 -7.16
N GLN A 3 -27.23 -13.82 -6.02
CA GLN A 3 -26.86 -12.57 -5.37
C GLN A 3 -25.70 -11.98 -6.16
N SER A 4 -25.95 -10.91 -6.90
CA SER A 4 -24.93 -10.08 -7.51
C SER A 4 -23.95 -9.63 -6.43
N ASN A 5 -22.73 -10.19 -6.42
CA ASN A 5 -21.60 -9.77 -5.59
C ASN A 5 -21.06 -8.42 -6.10
N GLU A 6 -21.86 -7.38 -5.95
CA GLU A 6 -21.40 -6.00 -6.12
C GLU A 6 -20.70 -5.59 -4.83
N ASP A 7 -19.36 -5.52 -4.87
CA ASP A 7 -18.59 -4.95 -3.77
C ASP A 7 -19.13 -3.54 -3.46
N PRO A 8 -19.48 -3.24 -2.20
CA PRO A 8 -19.97 -1.91 -1.84
C PRO A 8 -18.92 -0.85 -2.19
N ARG A 9 -19.36 0.26 -2.79
CA ARG A 9 -18.46 1.35 -3.18
C ARG A 9 -17.77 1.92 -1.93
N VAL A 10 -16.46 1.73 -1.85
CA VAL A 10 -15.64 2.22 -0.75
C VAL A 10 -15.32 3.70 -0.93
N PHE A 11 -15.44 4.45 0.16
CA PHE A 11 -15.15 5.87 0.19
C PHE A 11 -13.79 6.14 0.87
N TRP A 12 -12.80 6.63 0.11
CA TRP A 12 -11.47 7.02 0.60
C TRP A 12 -11.40 8.52 0.97
N LYS A 13 -12.08 8.94 2.05
CA LYS A 13 -12.10 10.35 2.53
C LYS A 13 -11.15 10.60 3.68
N SER A 14 -10.82 9.56 4.46
CA SER A 14 -9.98 9.73 5.63
C SER A 14 -8.52 9.79 5.20
N LEU A 15 -7.89 10.94 5.46
CA LEU A 15 -6.46 11.13 5.25
C LEU A 15 -5.63 10.13 6.07
N GLU A 16 -6.10 9.73 7.25
CA GLU A 16 -5.39 8.75 8.09
C GLU A 16 -5.36 7.36 7.46
N ILE A 17 -6.46 6.97 6.81
CA ILE A 17 -6.54 5.70 6.06
C ILE A 17 -5.60 5.74 4.86
N ASP A 18 -5.60 6.83 4.08
CA ASP A 18 -4.68 7.00 2.95
C ASP A 18 -3.21 7.01 3.40
N LYS A 19 -2.90 7.66 4.52
CA LYS A 19 -1.55 7.68 5.10
C LYS A 19 -1.10 6.26 5.43
N THR A 20 -1.92 5.54 6.19
CA THR A 20 -1.63 4.17 6.62
C THR A 20 -1.50 3.25 5.41
N PHE A 21 -2.38 3.39 4.41
CA PHE A 21 -2.32 2.64 3.18
C PHE A 21 -0.99 2.86 2.43
N LEU A 22 -0.58 4.12 2.25
CA LEU A 22 0.66 4.48 1.57
C LEU A 22 1.89 3.99 2.34
N GLU A 23 1.92 4.16 3.66
CA GLU A 23 3.02 3.67 4.52
C GLU A 23 3.18 2.15 4.43
N ASN A 24 2.07 1.41 4.52
CA ASN A 24 2.10 -0.04 4.38
C ASN A 24 2.51 -0.46 2.96
N CYS A 25 2.09 0.25 1.91
CA CYS A 25 2.55 -0.03 0.54
C CYS A 25 4.07 0.14 0.41
N ILE A 26 4.62 1.22 0.98
CA ILE A 26 6.07 1.48 0.96
C ILE A 26 6.81 0.38 1.73
N GLN A 27 6.33 0.04 2.94
CA GLN A 27 6.92 -1.00 3.77
C GLN A 27 6.93 -2.36 3.07
N GLU A 28 5.79 -2.78 2.51
CA GLU A 28 5.67 -4.05 1.79
C GLU A 28 6.59 -4.12 0.58
N ILE A 29 6.68 -3.03 -0.19
CA ILE A 29 7.60 -2.94 -1.33
C ILE A 29 9.06 -3.00 -0.87
N SER A 30 9.39 -2.35 0.25
CA SER A 30 10.75 -2.37 0.80
C SER A 30 11.16 -3.75 1.32
N LEU A 31 10.22 -4.51 1.90
CA LEU A 31 10.50 -5.82 2.50
C LEU A 31 10.44 -6.96 1.48
N HIS A 32 9.49 -6.91 0.55
CA HIS A 32 9.17 -8.04 -0.32
C HIS A 32 9.38 -7.74 -1.82
N GLY A 33 9.73 -6.50 -2.17
CA GLY A 33 9.90 -6.06 -3.55
C GLY A 33 8.57 -5.82 -4.27
N ARG A 34 8.67 -5.49 -5.56
CA ARG A 34 7.51 -5.26 -6.45
C ARG A 34 7.24 -6.46 -7.34
N LEU A 35 6.02 -6.54 -7.83
CA LEU A 35 5.65 -7.37 -8.97
C LEU A 35 5.39 -6.44 -10.16
N GLY A 36 6.43 -6.18 -10.96
CA GLY A 36 6.39 -5.17 -12.01
C GLY A 36 6.12 -3.77 -11.43
N SER A 37 5.04 -3.12 -11.88
CA SER A 37 4.59 -1.82 -11.38
C SER A 37 3.61 -1.90 -10.20
N SER A 38 3.28 -3.12 -9.74
CA SER A 38 2.30 -3.39 -8.68
C SER A 38 2.93 -4.08 -7.45
N LEU A 39 2.12 -4.29 -6.41
CA LEU A 39 2.48 -5.10 -5.25
C LEU A 39 2.12 -6.57 -5.45
N LYS A 40 2.83 -7.45 -4.74
CA LYS A 40 2.57 -8.90 -4.72
C LYS A 40 1.22 -9.21 -4.07
N ILE A 41 0.61 -10.35 -4.41
CA ILE A 41 -0.70 -10.74 -3.90
C ILE A 41 -0.73 -10.86 -2.37
N GLU A 42 0.35 -11.39 -1.77
CA GLU A 42 0.49 -11.51 -0.32
C GLU A 42 0.64 -10.14 0.35
N SER A 43 1.32 -9.19 -0.31
CA SER A 43 1.46 -7.82 0.19
C SER A 43 0.11 -7.12 0.26
N TRP A 44 -0.73 -7.28 -0.77
CA TRP A 44 -2.09 -6.75 -0.72
C TRP A 44 -2.88 -7.32 0.46
N ASN A 45 -2.74 -8.61 0.74
CA ASN A 45 -3.43 -9.22 1.87
C ASN A 45 -2.97 -8.66 3.23
N ARG A 46 -1.65 -8.44 3.41
CA ARG A 46 -1.12 -7.83 4.63
C ARG A 46 -1.58 -6.38 4.81
N ILE A 47 -1.58 -5.59 3.74
CA ILE A 47 -2.09 -4.21 3.75
C ILE A 47 -3.57 -4.18 4.14
N ARG A 48 -4.38 -5.10 3.59
CA ARG A 48 -5.79 -5.24 3.96
C ARG A 48 -5.97 -5.45 5.46
N ILE A 49 -5.23 -6.41 6.03
CA ILE A 49 -5.27 -6.72 7.46
C ILE A 49 -4.85 -5.50 8.30
N ALA A 50 -3.83 -4.76 7.88
CA ALA A 50 -3.39 -3.55 8.56
C ALA A 50 -4.46 -2.45 8.55
N LEU A 51 -5.12 -2.21 7.42
CA LEU A 51 -6.21 -1.23 7.32
C LEU A 51 -7.43 -1.62 8.17
N GLU A 52 -7.78 -2.90 8.18
CA GLU A 52 -8.86 -3.44 9.00
C GLU A 52 -8.54 -3.32 10.50
N THR A 53 -7.30 -3.64 10.91
CA THR A 53 -6.88 -3.60 12.31
C THR A 53 -6.73 -2.18 12.84
N CYS A 54 -6.14 -1.28 12.06
CA CYS A 54 -5.88 0.09 12.51
C CYS A 54 -7.11 1.00 12.43
N HIS A 55 -7.98 0.80 11.43
CA HIS A 55 -9.07 1.74 11.11
C HIS A 55 -10.45 1.11 11.05
N GLY A 56 -10.57 -0.22 11.23
CA GLY A 56 -11.81 -0.94 10.95
C GLY A 56 -12.22 -0.87 9.47
N PHE A 57 -11.27 -0.56 8.58
CA PHE A 57 -11.54 -0.25 7.19
C PHE A 57 -11.45 -1.49 6.31
N ILE A 58 -12.62 -2.09 6.03
CA ILE A 58 -12.73 -3.32 5.25
C ILE A 58 -12.74 -2.98 3.77
N VAL A 59 -11.74 -3.46 3.05
CA VAL A 59 -11.58 -3.24 1.61
C VAL A 59 -11.16 -4.51 0.89
N THR A 60 -11.64 -4.66 -0.34
CA THR A 60 -11.18 -5.74 -1.22
C THR A 60 -9.86 -5.39 -1.89
N GLN A 61 -9.12 -6.40 -2.34
CA GLN A 61 -7.87 -6.18 -3.06
C GLN A 61 -8.08 -5.32 -4.31
N ARG A 62 -9.19 -5.51 -5.02
CA ARG A 62 -9.56 -4.70 -6.19
C ARG A 62 -9.70 -3.22 -5.83
N GLN A 63 -10.34 -2.90 -4.71
CA GLN A 63 -10.51 -1.53 -4.24
C GLN A 63 -9.18 -0.87 -3.87
N MET A 64 -8.28 -1.62 -3.23
CA MET A 64 -6.93 -1.14 -2.91
C MET A 64 -6.08 -0.91 -4.18
N LYS A 65 -6.12 -1.83 -5.15
CA LYS A 65 -5.44 -1.65 -6.45
C LYS A 65 -5.95 -0.40 -7.16
N ASN A 66 -7.27 -0.24 -7.25
CA ASN A 66 -7.88 0.96 -7.84
C ASN A 66 -7.44 2.24 -7.13
N ARG A 67 -7.33 2.22 -5.79
CA ARG A 67 -6.83 3.37 -5.03
C ARG A 67 -5.36 3.65 -5.33
N PHE A 68 -4.53 2.61 -5.36
CA PHE A 68 -3.11 2.71 -5.69
C PHE A 68 -2.91 3.30 -7.09
N ASP A 69 -3.61 2.79 -8.09
CA ASP A 69 -3.53 3.26 -9.48
C ASP A 69 -4.03 4.71 -9.58
N TYR A 70 -5.13 5.05 -8.90
CA TYR A 70 -5.60 6.43 -8.82
C TYR A 70 -4.54 7.38 -8.26
N LEU A 71 -3.86 7.00 -7.16
CA LEU A 71 -2.79 7.81 -6.57
C LEU A 71 -1.56 7.88 -7.48
N LYS A 72 -1.18 6.76 -8.13
CA LYS A 72 -0.08 6.70 -9.10
C LYS A 72 -0.33 7.65 -10.26
N GLU A 73 -1.50 7.57 -10.89
CA GLU A 73 -1.87 8.42 -12.02
C GLU A 73 -1.90 9.89 -11.65
N LYS A 74 -2.42 10.20 -10.45
CA LYS A 74 -2.48 11.57 -9.94
C LYS A 74 -1.07 12.11 -9.68
N TYR A 75 -0.15 11.29 -9.16
CA TYR A 75 1.26 11.63 -9.02
C TYR A 75 1.95 11.83 -10.38
N GLN A 76 1.72 10.95 -11.36
CA GLN A 76 2.29 11.09 -12.71
C GLN A 76 1.83 12.37 -13.43
N ALA A 77 0.59 12.81 -13.18
CA ALA A 77 0.10 14.10 -13.68
C ALA A 77 0.66 15.29 -12.88
N TRP A 78 1.08 15.09 -11.62
CA TRP A 78 1.65 16.14 -10.78
C TRP A 78 3.12 16.42 -11.13
N VAL A 79 3.90 15.36 -11.43
CA VAL A 79 5.35 15.46 -11.69
C VAL A 79 5.74 16.47 -12.79
N PRO A 80 5.09 16.51 -13.97
CA PRO A 80 5.44 17.49 -15.01
C PRO A 80 5.10 18.92 -14.61
N ILE A 81 4.05 19.12 -13.81
CA ILE A 81 3.62 20.45 -13.35
C ILE A 81 4.69 21.04 -12.44
N THR A 82 5.26 20.25 -11.54
CA THR A 82 6.25 20.72 -10.56
C THR A 82 7.66 20.77 -11.12
N LYS A 83 7.92 20.06 -12.22
CA LYS A 83 9.17 20.18 -12.99
C LYS A 83 9.21 21.39 -13.92
N LYS A 84 8.08 22.04 -14.22
CA LYS A 84 8.08 23.28 -15.02
C LYS A 84 8.78 24.38 -14.21
N THR A 85 9.73 25.06 -14.84
CA THR A 85 10.46 26.19 -14.26
C THR A 85 9.49 27.28 -13.81
N GLY A 86 9.58 27.66 -12.53
CA GLY A 86 8.69 28.61 -11.88
C GLY A 86 8.08 28.01 -10.63
N ASN A 87 7.95 28.79 -9.56
CA ASN A 87 7.40 28.35 -8.28
C ASN A 87 5.87 28.16 -8.36
N ILE A 88 5.42 27.26 -9.23
CA ILE A 88 4.00 27.02 -9.54
C ILE A 88 3.39 26.04 -8.53
N TYR A 89 4.19 25.46 -7.64
CA TYR A 89 3.72 24.56 -6.58
C TYR A 89 4.09 25.12 -5.21
N ASP A 90 3.09 25.32 -4.37
CA ASP A 90 3.29 25.67 -2.97
C ASP A 90 3.23 24.40 -2.11
N PRO A 91 4.37 23.95 -1.52
CA PRO A 91 4.41 22.77 -0.67
C PRO A 91 3.69 22.98 0.68
N THR A 92 3.53 24.21 1.16
CA THR A 92 2.94 24.50 2.47
C THR A 92 1.44 24.22 2.49
N ILE A 93 0.75 24.60 1.42
CA ILE A 93 -0.69 24.36 1.23
C ILE A 93 -0.96 23.21 0.24
N ASN A 94 0.09 22.53 -0.21
CA ASN A 94 0.04 21.44 -1.19
C ASN A 94 -0.79 21.79 -2.45
N THR A 95 -0.63 23.00 -2.98
CA THR A 95 -1.49 23.53 -4.04
C THR A 95 -0.67 23.98 -5.24
N ILE A 96 -1.19 23.71 -6.43
CA ILE A 96 -0.62 24.16 -7.70
C ILE A 96 -1.22 25.53 -8.04
N MET A 97 -0.38 26.56 -8.08
CA MET A 97 -0.69 27.97 -8.40
C MET A 97 -0.78 28.22 -9.91
N MET A 98 -1.56 27.41 -10.64
CA MET A 98 -1.87 27.65 -12.05
C MET A 98 -3.19 28.42 -12.20
N SER A 99 -3.26 29.29 -13.21
CA SER A 99 -4.50 29.93 -13.62
C SER A 99 -5.50 28.91 -14.19
N ASN A 100 -6.80 29.27 -14.22
CA ASN A 100 -7.83 28.40 -14.78
C ASN A 100 -7.57 28.03 -16.25
N SER A 101 -7.06 28.97 -17.05
CA SER A 101 -6.75 28.74 -18.47
C SER A 101 -5.61 27.74 -18.64
N GLU A 102 -4.55 27.84 -17.85
CA GLU A 102 -3.42 26.91 -17.89
C GLU A 102 -3.84 25.50 -17.44
N TRP A 103 -4.72 25.41 -16.43
CA TRP A 103 -5.32 24.14 -16.04
C TRP A 103 -6.10 23.50 -17.18
N ASP A 104 -6.93 24.27 -17.88
CA ASP A 104 -7.74 23.74 -18.99
C ASP A 104 -6.87 23.26 -20.16
N GLU A 105 -5.78 23.97 -20.47
CA GLU A 105 -4.80 23.53 -21.46
C GLU A 105 -4.06 22.27 -21.02
N TYR A 106 -3.61 22.22 -19.76
CA TYR A 106 -2.92 21.04 -19.22
C TYR A 106 -3.84 19.81 -19.17
N ILE A 107 -5.10 19.98 -18.78
CA ILE A 107 -6.10 18.90 -18.71
C ILE A 107 -6.43 18.34 -20.10
N LYS A 108 -6.33 19.13 -21.19
CA LYS A 108 -6.48 18.60 -22.55
C LYS A 108 -5.42 17.54 -22.88
N GLY A 109 -4.17 17.74 -22.45
CA GLY A 109 -3.09 16.76 -22.61
C GLY A 109 -3.08 15.67 -21.52
N HIS A 110 -3.59 16.00 -20.33
CA HIS A 110 -3.60 15.12 -19.16
C HIS A 110 -4.98 15.10 -18.49
N PRO A 111 -5.97 14.37 -19.04
CA PRO A 111 -7.34 14.38 -18.52
C PRO A 111 -7.45 14.03 -17.02
N LYS A 112 -6.55 13.17 -16.54
CA LYS A 112 -6.45 12.73 -15.14
C LYS A 112 -5.98 13.84 -14.18
N ALA A 113 -5.35 14.89 -14.70
CA ALA A 113 -4.96 16.07 -13.94
C ALA A 113 -6.16 16.89 -13.46
N LYS A 114 -7.36 16.69 -14.02
CA LYS A 114 -8.59 17.34 -13.53
C LYS A 114 -8.84 17.05 -12.05
N ALA A 115 -8.46 15.86 -11.59
CA ALA A 115 -8.58 15.49 -10.18
C ALA A 115 -7.60 16.29 -9.28
N LEU A 116 -6.42 16.67 -9.78
CA LEU A 116 -5.45 17.49 -9.05
C LEU A 116 -5.97 18.91 -8.79
N LYS A 117 -6.72 19.48 -9.73
CA LYS A 117 -7.31 20.82 -9.58
C LYS A 117 -8.26 20.92 -8.39
N ASN A 118 -9.08 19.89 -8.17
CA ASN A 118 -10.11 19.90 -7.12
C ASN A 118 -9.66 19.22 -5.83
N SER A 119 -8.64 18.37 -5.89
CA SER A 119 -8.11 17.63 -4.76
C SER A 119 -6.61 17.48 -4.93
N PRO A 120 -5.79 18.15 -4.11
CA PRO A 120 -4.35 17.99 -4.17
C PRO A 120 -3.93 16.57 -3.76
N LEU A 121 -2.72 16.16 -4.14
CA LEU A 121 -2.22 14.80 -3.86
C LEU A 121 -1.93 14.66 -2.35
N PRO A 122 -2.64 13.80 -1.61
CA PRO A 122 -2.36 13.63 -0.19
C PRO A 122 -0.97 13.00 -0.01
N PHE A 123 -0.26 13.41 1.04
CA PHE A 123 1.05 12.88 1.43
C PHE A 123 2.06 12.78 0.27
N LEU A 124 2.37 13.93 -0.34
CA LEU A 124 3.26 14.01 -1.49
C LEU A 124 4.59 13.25 -1.27
N ASP A 125 5.19 13.36 -0.08
CA ASP A 125 6.44 12.67 0.24
C ASP A 125 6.31 11.15 0.18
N LEU A 126 5.18 10.60 0.65
CA LEU A 126 4.90 9.18 0.57
C LEU A 126 4.64 8.75 -0.87
N CYS A 127 3.86 9.52 -1.64
CA CYS A 127 3.65 9.26 -3.05
C CYS A 127 4.97 9.30 -3.85
N THR A 128 5.85 10.25 -3.56
CA THR A 128 7.16 10.37 -4.20
C THR A 128 8.00 9.13 -3.92
N LYS A 129 8.16 8.75 -2.64
CA LYS A 129 8.86 7.50 -2.25
C LYS A 129 8.28 6.26 -2.94
N LEU A 130 6.95 6.19 -3.04
CA LEU A 130 6.24 5.04 -3.57
C LEU A 130 6.26 4.95 -5.10
N PHE A 131 6.26 6.06 -5.83
CA PHE A 131 6.05 6.06 -7.29
C PHE A 131 7.27 6.53 -8.10
N GLU A 132 8.17 7.34 -7.53
CA GLU A 132 9.35 7.84 -8.24
C GLU A 132 10.24 6.68 -8.73
N SER A 133 10.50 5.71 -7.86
CA SER A 133 11.28 4.50 -8.19
C SER A 133 10.64 3.59 -9.24
N SER A 134 9.33 3.70 -9.47
CA SER A 134 8.62 2.92 -10.51
C SER A 134 8.62 3.59 -11.88
N THR A 135 8.85 4.91 -11.91
CA THR A 135 8.69 5.71 -13.13
C THR A 135 9.87 5.55 -14.10
N ALA A 136 11.02 5.02 -13.62
CA ALA A 136 12.17 4.71 -14.47
C ALA A 136 11.93 3.52 -15.43
N ILE A 137 10.85 2.75 -15.22
CA ILE A 137 10.47 1.58 -16.02
C ILE A 137 9.05 1.79 -16.56
N GLU A 138 8.73 2.90 -17.22
CA GLU A 138 7.49 2.95 -18.01
C GLU A 138 7.62 3.82 -19.26
N ASN A 139 7.94 3.09 -20.32
CA ASN A 139 7.77 3.34 -21.74
C ASN A 139 6.51 4.18 -22.05
N HIS A 140 6.69 5.47 -22.36
CA HIS A 140 5.66 6.29 -23.00
C HIS A 140 5.35 5.75 -24.40
N GLY A 141 4.28 4.97 -24.53
CA GLY A 141 3.91 4.43 -25.83
C GLY A 141 2.66 3.56 -25.84
N TRP A 142 1.56 3.99 -25.23
CA TRP A 142 0.25 3.44 -25.59
C TRP A 142 -0.41 4.36 -26.62
N SER A 143 -0.03 4.17 -27.89
CA SER A 143 -0.84 4.62 -29.02
C SER A 143 -1.64 3.40 -29.52
N PRO A 144 -2.98 3.47 -29.59
CA PRO A 144 -3.82 2.35 -30.08
C PRO A 144 -3.61 2.00 -31.57
N SER A 145 -2.68 2.64 -32.28
CA SER A 145 -2.51 2.49 -33.74
C SER A 145 -1.21 1.78 -34.17
N CYS A 146 -0.58 0.99 -33.29
CA CYS A 146 0.63 0.27 -33.66
C CYS A 146 0.31 -1.03 -34.42
N THR A 147 0.09 -0.94 -35.73
CA THR A 147 0.14 -2.10 -36.64
C THR A 147 1.60 -2.44 -36.95
N TYR A 148 2.28 -3.14 -36.03
CA TYR A 148 3.58 -3.74 -36.33
C TYR A 148 3.60 -5.20 -35.90
N SER A 149 3.72 -6.09 -36.89
CA SER A 149 3.94 -7.52 -36.71
C SER A 149 5.27 -7.76 -36.00
N ARG A 150 5.25 -8.53 -34.92
CA ARG A 150 6.42 -8.90 -34.11
C ARG A 150 7.25 -9.99 -34.82
N PRO A 151 8.56 -9.83 -35.05
CA PRO A 151 9.45 -10.94 -35.38
C PRO A 151 9.69 -11.79 -34.13
N GLY A 152 9.51 -13.10 -34.28
CA GLY A 152 9.52 -14.07 -33.18
C GLY A 152 10.87 -14.14 -32.47
N VAL A 153 10.82 -14.02 -31.14
CA VAL A 153 11.76 -14.68 -30.23
C VAL A 153 10.96 -15.22 -29.04
N SER A 154 11.18 -16.51 -28.79
CA SER A 154 10.58 -17.31 -27.73
C SER A 154 10.86 -16.72 -26.36
N SER A 155 9.81 -16.48 -25.59
CA SER A 155 9.88 -16.29 -24.14
C SER A 155 8.56 -16.78 -23.58
N VAL A 156 8.60 -17.94 -22.92
CA VAL A 156 7.49 -18.56 -22.21
C VAL A 156 6.94 -17.55 -21.19
N SER A 157 5.69 -17.12 -21.41
CA SER A 157 4.89 -16.44 -20.41
C SER A 157 3.86 -17.46 -19.91
N THR A 158 4.05 -17.96 -18.70
CA THR A 158 3.06 -18.74 -18.00
C THR A 158 1.89 -17.82 -17.64
N THR A 159 0.84 -17.83 -18.46
CA THR A 159 -0.49 -17.31 -18.11
C THR A 159 -1.14 -18.32 -17.17
N ILE A 160 -1.05 -18.07 -15.87
CA ILE A 160 -1.94 -18.69 -14.90
C ILE A 160 -3.14 -17.74 -14.78
N ASP A 161 -4.19 -18.04 -15.53
CA ASP A 161 -5.54 -17.61 -15.22
C ASP A 161 -5.98 -18.44 -13.99
N ILE A 162 -6.01 -17.83 -12.80
CA ILE A 162 -6.74 -18.40 -11.65
C ILE A 162 -8.13 -17.79 -11.70
N ASP A 163 -9.01 -18.48 -12.42
CA ASP A 163 -10.42 -18.48 -12.11
C ASP A 163 -10.68 -19.49 -10.99
N THR A 164 -11.40 -19.02 -9.99
CA THR A 164 -12.29 -19.74 -9.07
C THR A 164 -12.33 -21.26 -9.27
N SER A 165 -11.79 -22.02 -8.32
CA SER A 165 -12.11 -23.45 -8.19
C SER A 165 -12.89 -23.66 -6.90
N ASP A 166 -14.21 -23.72 -7.06
CA ASP A 166 -15.08 -24.56 -6.23
C ASP A 166 -14.87 -26.02 -6.66
N GLU A 167 -14.93 -26.92 -5.68
CA GLU A 167 -14.87 -28.37 -5.85
C GLU A 167 -15.94 -28.85 -6.84
N VAL A 168 -15.59 -29.74 -7.79
CA VAL A 168 -16.31 -30.99 -8.08
C VAL A 168 -15.62 -31.85 -9.16
N GLU A 169 -15.34 -33.09 -8.77
CA GLU A 169 -15.46 -34.36 -9.52
C GLU A 169 -15.22 -34.38 -11.05
N GLU A 170 -14.11 -35.04 -11.40
CA GLU A 170 -13.68 -35.44 -12.73
C GLU A 170 -14.62 -36.51 -13.32
N LEU A 171 -15.52 -36.12 -14.23
CA LEU A 171 -16.29 -37.05 -15.06
C LEU A 171 -15.82 -36.97 -16.51
N ASN A 172 -14.95 -37.91 -16.89
CA ASN A 172 -14.60 -38.21 -18.27
C ASN A 172 -15.86 -38.66 -19.05
N SER A 173 -16.06 -38.12 -20.25
CA SER A 173 -17.04 -38.61 -21.24
C SER A 173 -16.34 -38.96 -22.54
N ASP A 174 -16.29 -40.26 -22.82
CA ASP A 174 -15.78 -40.88 -24.03
C ASP A 174 -16.68 -40.66 -25.25
N LYS A 175 -16.06 -40.66 -26.44
CA LYS A 175 -16.62 -41.21 -27.68
C LYS A 175 -15.50 -41.85 -28.51
N ASN A 176 -15.48 -43.18 -28.64
CA ASN A 176 -15.90 -43.88 -29.86
C ASN A 176 -15.80 -45.42 -29.71
N SER A 177 -16.59 -46.12 -30.52
CA SER A 177 -16.95 -47.54 -30.52
C SER A 177 -15.87 -48.56 -30.96
N GLU A 178 -15.93 -49.77 -30.40
CA GLU A 178 -16.40 -51.02 -31.07
C GLU A 178 -15.60 -52.30 -30.71
N ALA A 179 -16.37 -53.34 -30.34
CA ALA A 179 -16.12 -54.80 -30.45
C ALA A 179 -15.16 -55.58 -29.51
N LEU A 180 -15.83 -56.39 -28.68
CA LEU A 180 -15.67 -57.85 -28.41
C LEU A 180 -14.92 -58.37 -27.14
N ASN A 181 -15.69 -59.24 -26.45
CA ASN A 181 -15.39 -60.51 -25.77
C ASN A 181 -14.86 -60.63 -24.32
N ASN A 182 -15.84 -60.93 -23.43
CA ASN A 182 -15.95 -62.07 -22.48
C ASN A 182 -15.29 -62.07 -21.07
N SER A 183 -16.20 -62.02 -20.06
CA SER A 183 -16.29 -62.88 -18.84
C SER A 183 -15.52 -62.56 -17.52
N PRO A 184 -16.01 -63.02 -16.34
CA PRO A 184 -16.23 -62.17 -15.14
C PRO A 184 -15.57 -62.64 -13.82
N SER A 185 -15.60 -61.81 -12.75
CA SER A 185 -15.66 -62.16 -11.30
C SER A 185 -15.62 -60.87 -10.45
N GLN A 186 -16.65 -60.45 -9.68
CA GLN A 186 -17.17 -60.88 -8.36
C GLN A 186 -16.61 -60.11 -7.13
N SER A 187 -17.55 -59.67 -6.25
CA SER A 187 -17.42 -59.39 -4.80
C SER A 187 -17.04 -57.94 -4.38
N SER A 188 -17.97 -57.11 -3.86
CA SER A 188 -18.44 -56.92 -2.44
C SER A 188 -17.41 -56.17 -1.55
N VAL A 189 -17.68 -55.32 -0.54
CA VAL A 189 -18.82 -54.69 0.15
C VAL A 189 -18.22 -53.61 1.10
N LEU A 190 -18.94 -52.50 1.29
CA LEU A 190 -19.08 -51.55 2.43
C LEU A 190 -18.06 -51.53 3.60
N VAL A 191 -17.77 -50.32 4.13
CA VAL A 191 -18.14 -49.80 5.49
C VAL A 191 -17.27 -48.58 5.87
N GLY A 192 -17.89 -47.47 6.30
CA GLY A 192 -17.21 -46.28 6.82
C GLY A 192 -17.13 -46.20 8.35
N LYS A 193 -16.46 -45.16 8.89
CA LYS A 193 -16.88 -44.35 10.07
C LYS A 193 -15.82 -43.33 10.57
N LYS A 194 -16.34 -42.10 10.77
CA LYS A 194 -16.25 -41.18 11.93
C LYS A 194 -14.96 -40.46 12.37
N VAL A 195 -15.16 -39.14 12.45
CA VAL A 195 -14.53 -38.05 13.21
C VAL A 195 -14.49 -38.30 14.73
N LEU A 196 -13.41 -37.84 15.39
CA LEU A 196 -13.33 -37.55 16.82
C LEU A 196 -12.33 -36.40 17.07
N GLY A 197 -12.80 -35.35 17.75
CA GLY A 197 -12.01 -34.16 18.12
C GLY A 197 -11.10 -34.37 19.34
N LYS A 198 -10.22 -33.38 19.59
CA LYS A 198 -9.46 -33.29 20.84
C LYS A 198 -9.06 -31.84 21.14
N GLU A 199 -9.58 -31.30 22.24
CA GLU A 199 -9.13 -30.05 22.84
C GLU A 199 -7.91 -30.26 23.78
N ARG A 200 -6.95 -29.34 23.61
CA ARG A 200 -6.11 -28.57 24.57
C ARG A 200 -5.43 -29.23 25.78
N LYS A 201 -4.11 -28.95 25.89
CA LYS A 201 -3.36 -28.70 27.15
C LYS A 201 -2.24 -27.67 26.85
N SER A 202 -2.47 -26.40 27.18
CA SER A 202 -1.46 -25.32 27.14
C SER A 202 -1.83 -24.31 28.23
N SER A 203 -1.16 -24.36 29.38
CA SER A 203 -1.38 -23.37 30.44
C SER A 203 -0.15 -23.04 31.28
N SER A 204 0.97 -23.74 31.13
CA SER A 204 2.17 -23.46 31.94
C SER A 204 3.18 -22.54 31.24
N SER A 205 3.27 -22.57 29.91
CA SER A 205 4.25 -21.76 29.15
C SER A 205 3.78 -20.34 28.84
N GLN A 206 2.47 -20.10 28.82
CA GLN A 206 1.91 -18.80 28.44
C GLN A 206 2.19 -17.72 29.50
N LEU A 207 2.06 -18.08 30.78
CA LEU A 207 2.28 -17.14 31.89
C LEU A 207 3.74 -16.66 31.97
N GLU A 208 4.70 -17.54 31.63
CA GLU A 208 6.13 -17.19 31.62
C GLU A 208 6.49 -16.28 30.44
N ILE A 209 5.80 -16.43 29.30
CA ILE A 209 5.97 -15.57 28.14
C ILE A 209 5.42 -14.17 28.42
N ASP A 210 4.26 -14.07 29.06
CA ASP A 210 3.60 -12.80 29.37
C ASP A 210 4.41 -11.99 30.41
N GLU A 211 5.02 -12.65 31.40
CA GLU A 211 5.89 -12.01 32.40
C GLU A 211 7.18 -11.45 31.76
N LYS A 212 7.81 -12.22 30.86
CA LYS A 212 9.00 -11.76 30.11
C LYS A 212 8.67 -10.62 29.14
N MET A 213 7.48 -10.64 28.54
CA MET A 213 7.00 -9.57 27.68
C MET A 213 6.76 -8.29 28.48
N SER A 214 6.14 -8.38 29.66
CA SER A 214 5.94 -7.24 30.56
C SER A 214 7.27 -6.62 31.03
N ALA A 215 8.23 -7.45 31.45
CA ALA A 215 9.56 -6.98 31.85
C ALA A 215 10.33 -6.29 30.70
N SER A 216 10.14 -6.77 29.47
CA SER A 216 10.75 -6.17 28.28
C SER A 216 10.12 -4.81 27.92
N LEU A 217 8.81 -4.65 28.11
CA LEU A 217 8.10 -3.38 27.92
C LEU A 217 8.53 -2.32 28.95
N GLU A 218 8.64 -2.71 30.22
CA GLU A 218 9.14 -1.84 31.30
C GLU A 218 10.56 -1.31 31.01
N LEU A 219 11.44 -2.17 30.50
CA LEU A 219 12.81 -1.78 30.11
C LEU A 219 12.84 -0.77 28.95
N LEU A 220 11.94 -0.91 27.98
CA LEU A 220 11.83 0.02 26.84
C LEU A 220 11.28 1.39 27.28
N ILE A 221 10.28 1.41 28.15
CA ILE A 221 9.71 2.64 28.71
C ILE A 221 10.77 3.39 29.52
N LYS A 222 11.54 2.68 30.34
CA LYS A 222 12.62 3.26 31.15
C LYS A 222 13.78 3.80 30.30
N LYS A 223 14.09 3.15 29.17
CA LYS A 223 15.17 3.57 28.26
C LYS A 223 14.78 4.74 27.35
N ASN A 224 13.49 4.91 27.05
CA ASN A 224 12.98 5.97 26.19
C ASN A 224 12.42 7.17 26.96
N SER A 225 12.46 7.15 28.29
CA SER A 225 12.15 8.33 29.09
C SER A 225 13.31 9.33 28.95
N ALA A 226 13.16 10.28 28.04
CA ALA A 226 13.96 11.49 28.03
C ALA A 226 13.90 12.14 29.43
N PRO A 227 14.96 12.85 29.88
CA PRO A 227 14.90 13.55 31.15
C PRO A 227 13.65 14.44 31.19
N PRO A 228 12.94 14.51 32.33
CA PRO A 228 11.82 15.41 32.45
C PRO A 228 12.28 16.83 32.07
N LEU A 229 11.39 17.61 31.46
CA LEU A 229 11.67 18.97 30.98
C LEU A 229 12.41 19.80 32.05
N GLU A 230 12.03 19.61 33.32
CA GLU A 230 12.66 20.21 34.50
C GLU A 230 14.18 19.95 34.59
N GLU A 231 14.63 18.71 34.37
CA GLU A 231 16.06 18.34 34.43
C GLU A 231 16.83 18.87 33.21
N CYS A 232 16.14 19.04 32.08
CA CYS A 232 16.71 19.69 30.90
C CYS A 232 16.89 21.20 31.13
N VAL A 233 15.92 21.86 31.77
CA VAL A 233 15.99 23.29 32.08
C VAL A 233 17.06 23.57 33.15
N GLU A 234 17.15 22.77 34.21
CA GLU A 234 18.24 22.92 35.20
C GLU A 234 19.64 22.74 34.58
N LYS A 235 19.80 21.79 33.66
CA LYS A 235 21.06 21.63 32.91
C LYS A 235 21.35 22.81 31.99
N LEU A 236 20.33 23.41 31.40
CA LEU A 236 20.48 24.60 30.55
C LEU A 236 20.84 25.85 31.36
N ASP A 237 20.28 26.03 32.55
CA ASP A 237 20.63 27.12 33.46
C ASP A 237 22.05 26.96 34.04
N GLY A 238 22.47 25.72 34.29
CA GLY A 238 23.84 25.40 34.73
C GLY A 238 24.93 25.64 33.67
N LEU A 239 24.55 25.83 32.40
CA LEU A 239 25.50 26.10 31.31
C LEU A 239 25.95 27.56 31.23
N GLY A 240 25.44 28.45 32.09
CA GLY A 240 25.97 29.80 32.28
C GLY A 240 26.05 30.59 30.96
N TRP A 241 24.91 31.11 30.50
CA TRP A 241 24.82 31.89 29.26
C TRP A 241 25.36 33.32 29.44
N GLU A 242 26.57 33.45 29.95
CA GLU A 242 27.36 34.68 29.89
C GLU A 242 28.35 34.59 28.72
N GLU A 243 27.83 34.39 27.51
CA GLU A 243 28.61 34.71 26.32
C GLU A 243 28.28 36.14 25.87
N PRO A 244 29.28 37.04 25.76
CA PRO A 244 29.09 38.41 25.25
C PRO A 244 28.39 38.47 23.89
N LEU A 245 28.44 37.38 23.11
CA LEU A 245 27.76 37.20 21.84
C LEU A 245 26.23 37.16 21.99
N TYR A 246 25.69 36.54 23.04
CA TYR A 246 24.25 36.50 23.28
C TYR A 246 23.70 37.90 23.58
N SER A 247 24.36 38.64 24.48
CA SER A 247 24.00 40.03 24.76
C SER A 247 24.11 40.92 23.52
N THR A 248 25.18 40.76 22.72
CA THR A 248 25.35 41.52 21.46
C THR A 248 24.24 41.21 20.47
N THR A 249 23.84 39.94 20.37
CA THR A 249 22.78 39.49 19.47
C THR A 249 21.42 40.04 19.90
N VAL A 250 21.11 40.01 21.21
CA VAL A 250 19.87 40.61 21.76
C VAL A 250 19.84 42.12 21.52
N SER A 251 20.94 42.85 21.72
CA SER A 251 21.02 44.28 21.41
C SER A 251 20.77 44.57 19.92
N ILE A 252 21.37 43.79 19.01
CA ILE A 252 21.18 43.94 17.56
C ILE A 252 19.72 43.70 17.16
N PHE A 253 19.06 42.70 17.75
CA PHE A 253 17.68 42.36 17.37
C PHE A 253 16.61 43.22 18.07
N CYS A 254 16.90 43.78 19.24
CA CYS A 254 15.92 44.54 20.02
C CYS A 254 16.01 46.07 19.84
N GLU A 255 17.04 46.62 19.18
CA GLU A 255 17.14 48.06 18.90
C GLU A 255 16.29 48.54 17.69
N SER A 256 15.42 47.71 17.13
CA SER A 256 14.61 48.10 15.96
C SER A 256 13.29 48.83 16.29
N ASP A 257 12.93 48.98 17.56
CA ASP A 257 11.72 49.70 17.98
C ASP A 257 12.05 50.86 18.93
N SER A 258 12.52 51.98 18.36
CA SER A 258 12.42 53.33 18.96
C SER A 258 12.48 54.40 17.89
#